data_AF-A0A8D3WZX5-F1
#
_entry.id   AF-A0A8D3WZX5-F1
#
_cell.length_a   1.000
_cell.length_b   1.000
_cell.length_c   1.000
_cell.angle_alpha   90.00
_cell.angle_beta   90.00
_cell.angle_gamma   90.00
#
_symmetry.space_group_name_H-M   'P 1'
#
loop_
_entity.id
_entity.type
_entity.pdbx_description
1 polymer ?
#
loop_
_entity_poly.entity_id
_entity_poly.type
_entity_poly.pdbx_seq_one_letter_code
_entity_poly.pdbx_strand_id
1 'polypeptide(L)'
;MKTTNSEELDVQWYGVKVLYKHLIVGKPNPEKIDENYEEHQIFEESILLIKAPSFDQAYEIAEKKAKECEDSYTNIYDQTVKFQFIESLDAFLLCEEDELPNGTEVYSRFLHVPKKESLANVLSRYYPEVTEDETDLIRKNFILRNRDFN
;
A
#
# COMPACT_ATOMS: atom_id res chain seq x y z
N MET A 1 -6.80 -37.29 -36.15
CA MET A 1 -6.10 -37.21 -34.85
C MET A 1 -5.97 -35.74 -34.49
N LYS A 2 -6.77 -35.28 -33.53
CA LYS A 2 -6.61 -33.96 -32.90
C LYS A 2 -6.24 -34.22 -31.44
N THR A 3 -5.01 -33.89 -31.10
CA THR A 3 -4.43 -33.85 -29.75
C THR A 3 -3.19 -32.99 -29.97
N THR A 4 -3.07 -31.79 -29.43
CA THR A 4 -3.14 -31.48 -27.99
C THR A 4 -3.61 -30.02 -27.85
N ASN A 5 -4.76 -29.77 -27.23
CA ASN A 5 -4.99 -28.44 -26.63
C ASN A 5 -4.14 -28.44 -25.36
N SER A 6 -3.08 -27.64 -25.33
CA SER A 6 -2.54 -27.18 -24.06
C SER A 6 -3.68 -26.49 -23.33
N GLU A 7 -4.11 -27.01 -22.19
CA GLU A 7 -4.93 -26.26 -21.25
C GLU A 7 -4.06 -25.07 -20.81
N GLU A 8 -4.20 -23.93 -21.49
CA GLU A 8 -3.80 -22.65 -20.91
C GLU A 8 -4.57 -22.57 -19.59
N LEU A 9 -3.83 -22.57 -18.48
CA LEU A 9 -4.42 -22.27 -17.18
C LEU A 9 -5.10 -20.92 -17.32
N ASP A 10 -6.42 -20.90 -17.12
CA ASP A 10 -7.21 -19.69 -17.14
C ASP A 10 -6.70 -18.77 -16.03
N VAL A 11 -5.96 -17.73 -16.41
CA VAL A 11 -5.26 -16.84 -15.49
C VAL A 11 -5.94 -15.49 -15.48
N GLN A 12 -6.36 -15.08 -14.29
CA GLN A 12 -7.14 -13.87 -14.08
C GLN A 12 -6.29 -12.80 -13.40
N TRP A 13 -6.76 -11.55 -13.44
CA TRP A 13 -6.13 -10.45 -12.73
C TRP A 13 -6.74 -10.27 -11.35
N TYR A 14 -5.87 -10.26 -10.34
CA TYR A 14 -6.21 -10.05 -8.95
C TYR A 14 -5.55 -8.78 -8.44
N GLY A 15 -6.28 -8.01 -7.65
CA GLY A 15 -5.70 -7.02 -6.74
C GLY A 15 -5.46 -7.68 -5.39
N VAL A 16 -4.21 -7.72 -4.94
CA VAL A 16 -3.86 -8.26 -3.61
C VAL A 16 -3.40 -7.12 -2.71
N LYS A 17 -4.16 -6.88 -1.66
CA LYS A 17 -3.87 -5.89 -0.63
C LYS A 17 -2.81 -6.42 0.32
N VAL A 18 -1.71 -5.70 0.44
CA VAL A 18 -0.60 -6.00 1.34
C VAL A 18 -0.37 -4.84 2.31
N LEU A 19 0.06 -5.17 3.52
CA LEU A 19 0.36 -4.22 4.58
C LEU A 19 1.86 -4.22 4.87
N TYR A 20 2.44 -3.03 4.89
CA TYR A 20 3.81 -2.82 5.33
C TYR A 20 3.85 -2.00 6.62
N LYS A 21 4.96 -2.13 7.35
CA LYS A 21 5.29 -1.28 8.49
C LYS A 21 6.63 -0.60 8.26
N HIS A 22 6.68 0.68 8.58
CA HIS A 22 7.92 1.45 8.63
C HIS A 22 8.44 1.46 10.07
N LEU A 23 9.43 0.60 10.34
CA LEU A 23 10.06 0.47 11.65
C LEU A 23 11.24 1.44 11.77
N ILE A 24 11.10 2.45 12.61
CA ILE A 24 12.16 3.41 12.92
C ILE A 24 13.09 2.80 13.98
N VAL A 25 14.39 2.75 13.67
CA VAL A 25 15.44 2.17 14.53
C VAL A 25 16.45 3.25 14.88
N GLY A 26 16.76 3.37 16.18
CA GLY A 26 17.71 4.36 16.71
C GLY A 26 17.02 5.59 17.29
N LYS A 27 17.82 6.44 17.94
CA LYS A 27 17.34 7.73 18.48
C LYS A 27 17.49 8.82 17.42
N PRO A 28 16.57 9.80 17.35
CA PRO A 28 16.73 10.94 16.46
C PRO A 28 17.97 11.75 16.83
N ASN A 29 18.61 12.36 15.84
CA ASN A 29 19.69 13.32 16.05
C ASN A 29 19.11 14.60 16.72
N PRO A 30 19.53 14.96 17.96
CA PRO A 30 19.00 16.11 18.67
C PRO A 30 19.16 17.45 17.95
N GLU A 31 20.15 17.57 17.07
CA GLU A 31 20.40 18.80 16.30
C GLU A 31 19.45 18.97 15.11
N LYS A 32 18.76 17.89 14.72
CA LYS A 32 17.82 17.87 13.59
C LYS A 32 16.35 17.81 14.02
N ILE A 33 16.08 17.70 15.32
CA ILE A 33 14.71 17.72 15.86
C ILE A 33 14.15 19.14 15.68
N ASP A 34 12.98 19.22 15.06
CA ASP A 34 12.22 20.45 14.90
C ASP A 34 10.78 20.28 15.43
N GLU A 35 9.93 21.28 15.19
CA GLU A 35 8.52 21.28 15.61
C GLU A 35 7.65 20.20 14.96
N ASN A 36 8.14 19.55 13.90
CA ASN A 36 7.44 18.48 13.18
C ASN A 36 7.88 17.08 13.62
N TYR A 37 8.82 16.98 14.56
CA TYR A 37 9.22 15.69 15.12
C TYR A 37 8.11 15.13 16.02
N GLU A 38 7.58 13.97 15.66
CA GLU A 38 6.66 13.19 16.50
C GLU A 38 7.02 11.71 16.49
N GLU A 39 6.85 11.05 17.65
CA GLU A 39 6.96 9.59 17.71
C GLU A 39 5.63 8.95 17.26
N HIS A 40 5.65 8.31 16.09
CA HIS A 40 4.49 7.63 15.53
C HIS A 40 4.84 6.26 14.93
N GLN A 41 3.82 5.44 14.69
CA GLN A 41 3.95 4.24 13.85
C GLN A 41 3.31 4.50 12.50
N ILE A 42 4.03 4.17 11.43
CA ILE A 42 3.51 4.25 10.06
C ILE A 42 3.26 2.83 9.53
N PHE A 43 2.06 2.65 9.01
CA PHE A 43 1.67 1.49 8.22
C PHE A 43 1.30 1.96 6.82
N GLU A 44 1.59 1.14 5.82
CA GLU A 44 1.31 1.43 4.42
C GLU A 44 0.49 0.28 3.82
N GLU A 45 -0.71 0.62 3.34
CA GLU A 45 -1.51 -0.28 2.51
C GLU A 45 -1.08 -0.11 1.05
N SER A 46 -0.79 -1.22 0.37
CA SER A 46 -0.53 -1.25 -1.07
C SER A 46 -1.38 -2.34 -1.72
N ILE A 47 -1.76 -2.15 -2.98
CA ILE A 47 -2.51 -3.14 -3.75
C ILE A 47 -1.66 -3.54 -4.95
N LEU A 48 -1.25 -4.81 -4.98
CA LEU A 48 -0.44 -5.37 -6.05
C LEU A 48 -1.35 -5.98 -7.12
N LEU A 49 -1.09 -5.65 -8.38
CA LEU A 49 -1.73 -6.30 -9.52
C LEU A 49 -1.01 -7.62 -9.84
N ILE A 50 -1.72 -8.73 -9.74
CA ILE A 50 -1.18 -10.09 -9.88
C ILE A 50 -1.99 -10.87 -10.92
N LYS A 51 -1.31 -11.51 -11.88
CA LYS A 51 -1.91 -12.50 -12.77
C LYS A 51 -1.68 -13.90 -12.20
N ALA A 52 -2.76 -14.61 -11.89
CA ALA A 52 -2.71 -15.91 -11.21
C ALA A 52 -3.90 -16.80 -11.61
N PRO A 53 -3.84 -18.13 -11.41
CA PRO A 53 -4.96 -19.03 -11.67
C PRO A 53 -5.97 -19.12 -10.51
N SER A 54 -5.64 -18.57 -9.34
CA SER A 54 -6.51 -18.60 -8.16
C SER A 54 -6.12 -17.52 -7.15
N PHE A 55 -7.01 -17.22 -6.21
CA PHE A 55 -6.74 -16.33 -5.07
C PHE A 55 -5.53 -16.79 -4.25
N ASP A 56 -5.43 -18.07 -3.91
CA ASP A 56 -4.30 -18.61 -3.13
C ASP A 56 -2.96 -18.36 -3.83
N GLN A 57 -2.89 -18.62 -5.13
CA GLN A 57 -1.70 -18.32 -5.93
C GLN A 57 -1.44 -16.83 -6.06
N ALA A 58 -2.49 -16.00 -6.11
CA ALA A 58 -2.34 -14.55 -6.12
C ALA A 58 -1.70 -14.05 -4.82
N TYR A 59 -2.13 -14.57 -3.66
CA TYR A 59 -1.51 -14.30 -2.37
C TYR A 59 -0.04 -14.72 -2.34
N GLU A 60 0.27 -15.96 -2.71
CA GLU A 60 1.66 -16.48 -2.72
C GLU A 60 2.60 -15.58 -3.53
N ILE A 61 2.17 -15.18 -4.74
CA ILE A 61 2.95 -14.28 -5.61
C ILE A 61 3.07 -12.89 -4.99
N ALA A 62 1.97 -12.33 -4.48
CA ALA A 62 1.95 -11.01 -3.86
C ALA A 62 2.87 -10.92 -2.65
N GLU A 63 2.82 -11.89 -1.74
CA GLU A 63 3.67 -11.92 -0.55
C GLU A 63 5.14 -12.06 -0.91
N LYS A 64 5.45 -12.90 -1.90
CA LYS A 64 6.82 -13.03 -2.40
C LYS A 64 7.34 -11.68 -2.92
N LYS A 65 6.57 -11.02 -3.79
CA LYS A 65 6.92 -9.69 -4.31
C LYS A 65 7.04 -8.65 -3.19
N ALA A 66 6.11 -8.65 -2.24
CA ALA A 66 6.13 -7.71 -1.11
C ALA A 66 7.39 -7.87 -0.26
N LYS A 67 7.80 -9.12 0.03
CA LYS A 67 9.06 -9.42 0.73
C LYS A 67 10.29 -8.99 -0.07
N GLU A 68 10.27 -9.14 -1.39
CA GLU A 68 11.35 -8.67 -2.28
C GLU A 68 11.45 -7.13 -2.33
N CYS A 69 10.37 -6.41 -2.01
CA CYS A 69 10.33 -4.95 -1.96
C CYS A 69 10.76 -4.33 -0.62
N GLU A 70 10.99 -5.15 0.41
CA GLU A 70 11.53 -4.69 1.70
C GLU A 70 12.86 -3.95 1.50
N ASP A 71 13.07 -2.91 2.30
CA ASP A 71 14.25 -2.07 2.18
C ASP A 71 14.50 -1.27 3.45
N SER A 72 15.57 -0.48 3.45
CA SER A 72 15.83 0.49 4.49
C SER A 72 16.38 1.80 3.93
N TYR A 73 16.08 2.89 4.60
CA TYR A 73 16.60 4.21 4.26
C TYR A 73 16.85 5.01 5.53
N THR A 74 17.61 6.10 5.41
CA THR A 74 17.84 7.05 6.50
C THR A 74 16.83 8.18 6.40
N ASN A 75 16.07 8.45 7.46
CA ASN A 75 15.16 9.59 7.50
C ASN A 75 15.89 10.91 7.79
N ILE A 76 15.17 12.04 7.79
CA ILE A 76 15.78 13.36 8.00
C ILE A 76 16.38 13.54 9.41
N TYR A 77 15.98 12.71 10.39
CA TYR A 77 16.47 12.75 11.76
C TYR A 77 17.65 11.79 12.00
N ASP A 78 18.31 11.31 10.92
CA ASP A 78 19.42 10.34 10.94
C ASP A 78 19.08 8.97 11.54
N GLN A 79 17.80 8.59 11.53
CA GLN A 79 17.37 7.26 11.97
C GLN A 79 17.26 6.31 10.78
N THR A 80 17.54 5.03 11.00
CA THR A 80 17.27 4.00 10.00
C THR A 80 15.79 3.64 10.04
N VAL A 81 15.09 3.81 8.92
CA VAL A 81 13.73 3.32 8.72
C VAL A 81 13.81 2.01 7.95
N LYS A 82 13.25 0.95 8.50
CA LYS A 82 13.08 -0.34 7.82
C LYS A 82 11.66 -0.45 7.31
N PHE A 83 11.50 -0.61 6.00
CA PHE A 83 10.24 -0.88 5.34
C PHE A 83 10.08 -2.40 5.23
N GLN A 84 9.10 -2.96 5.95
CA GLN A 84 8.95 -4.40 6.10
C GLN A 84 7.52 -4.84 5.80
N PHE A 85 7.39 -5.94 5.08
CA PHE A 85 6.10 -6.58 4.83
C PHE A 85 5.59 -7.21 6.13
N ILE A 86 4.30 -7.00 6.40
CA ILE A 86 3.63 -7.57 7.57
C ILE A 86 2.77 -8.75 7.15
N GLU A 87 1.77 -8.50 6.31
CA GLU A 87 0.76 -9.49 5.96
C GLU A 87 0.01 -9.10 4.69
N SER A 88 -0.53 -10.10 3.98
CA SER A 88 -1.51 -9.90 2.93
C SER A 88 -2.91 -9.90 3.55
N LEU A 89 -3.67 -8.83 3.32
CA LEU A 89 -4.92 -8.58 4.05
C LEU A 89 -6.16 -9.06 3.31
N ASP A 90 -6.16 -8.91 1.99
CA ASP A 90 -7.31 -9.22 1.14
C ASP A 90 -6.88 -9.43 -0.31
N ALA A 91 -7.67 -10.17 -1.08
CA ALA A 91 -7.48 -10.36 -2.50
C ALA A 91 -8.83 -10.36 -3.19
N PHE A 92 -8.92 -9.60 -4.28
CA PHE A 92 -10.15 -9.46 -5.06
C PHE A 92 -9.86 -9.64 -6.54
N LEU A 93 -10.83 -10.23 -7.24
CA LEU A 93 -10.79 -10.38 -8.67
C LEU A 93 -10.99 -9.00 -9.30
N LEU A 94 -10.00 -8.55 -10.08
CA LEU A 94 -10.03 -7.26 -10.77
C LEU A 94 -10.73 -7.39 -12.11
N CYS A 95 -10.34 -8.40 -12.91
CA CYS A 95 -10.96 -8.71 -14.18
C CYS A 95 -10.63 -10.13 -14.63
N GLU A 96 -11.59 -10.77 -15.29
CA GLU A 96 -11.41 -12.06 -15.97
C GLU A 96 -10.90 -11.88 -17.40
N GLU A 97 -11.08 -10.68 -17.98
CA GLU A 97 -10.67 -10.36 -19.35
C GLU A 97 -9.18 -9.99 -19.41
N ASP A 98 -8.57 -10.19 -20.59
CA ASP A 98 -7.19 -9.80 -20.82
C ASP A 98 -6.99 -8.27 -20.84
N GLU A 99 -8.05 -7.50 -21.12
CA GLU A 99 -8.03 -6.04 -21.17
C GLU A 99 -8.88 -5.44 -20.05
N LEU A 100 -8.50 -4.26 -19.55
CA LEU A 100 -9.25 -3.49 -18.56
C LEU A 100 -9.99 -2.34 -19.24
N PRO A 101 -11.33 -2.41 -19.40
CA PRO A 101 -12.10 -1.34 -20.01
C PRO A 101 -11.97 0.00 -19.25
N ASN A 102 -12.14 1.10 -19.99
CA ASN A 102 -12.19 2.43 -19.38
C ASN A 102 -13.35 2.53 -18.37
N GLY A 103 -13.06 3.04 -17.17
CA GLY A 103 -14.03 3.18 -16.09
C GLY A 103 -14.18 1.96 -15.18
N THR A 104 -13.35 0.91 -15.37
CA THR A 104 -13.31 -0.24 -14.45
C THR A 104 -12.96 0.20 -13.04
N GLU A 105 -13.77 -0.18 -12.05
CA GLU A 105 -13.46 0.04 -10.64
C GLU A 105 -12.29 -0.86 -10.24
N VAL A 106 -11.21 -0.27 -9.73
CA VAL A 106 -10.02 -1.01 -9.30
C VAL A 106 -9.93 -1.19 -7.78
N TYR A 107 -10.72 -0.42 -7.03
CA TYR A 107 -10.74 -0.45 -5.58
C TYR A 107 -11.99 0.24 -5.04
N SER A 108 -12.63 -0.41 -4.06
CA SER A 108 -13.63 0.20 -3.19
C SER A 108 -13.39 -0.22 -1.75
N ARG A 109 -13.77 0.65 -0.81
CA ARG A 109 -13.65 0.39 0.63
C ARG A 109 -14.87 0.88 1.38
N PHE A 110 -15.25 0.15 2.42
CA PHE A 110 -16.29 0.57 3.35
C PHE A 110 -15.66 1.24 4.58
N LEU A 111 -16.14 2.43 4.92
CA LEU A 111 -15.74 3.14 6.14
C LEU A 111 -16.85 3.03 7.18
N HIS A 112 -16.57 2.33 8.28
CA HIS A 112 -17.49 2.21 9.40
C HIS A 112 -17.29 3.41 10.33
N VAL A 113 -18.03 4.49 10.08
CA VAL A 113 -17.95 5.74 10.86
C VAL A 113 -19.19 5.93 11.75
N PRO A 114 -19.05 6.49 12.97
CA PRO A 114 -20.19 6.81 13.81
C PRO A 114 -21.16 7.75 13.10
N LYS A 115 -22.48 7.54 13.25
CA LYS A 115 -23.53 8.37 12.61
C LYS A 115 -23.40 9.88 12.89
N LYS A 116 -22.78 10.25 14.02
CA LYS A 116 -22.59 11.65 14.44
C LYS A 116 -21.26 12.26 13.97
N GLU A 117 -20.39 11.48 13.34
CA GLU A 117 -19.11 11.96 12.82
C GLU A 117 -19.36 12.96 11.67
N SER A 118 -18.64 14.08 11.68
CA SER A 118 -18.77 15.09 10.63
C SER A 118 -17.98 14.68 9.38
N LEU A 119 -18.38 15.16 8.21
CA LEU A 119 -17.62 14.91 6.97
C LEU A 119 -16.18 15.41 7.08
N ALA A 120 -15.95 16.58 7.69
CA ALA A 120 -14.61 17.13 7.89
C ALA A 120 -13.71 16.18 8.71
N ASN A 121 -14.25 15.57 9.76
CA ASN A 121 -13.52 14.60 10.56
C ASN A 121 -13.29 13.27 9.81
N VAL A 122 -14.24 12.83 8.98
CA VAL A 122 -14.05 11.65 8.11
C VAL A 122 -12.91 11.90 7.13
N LEU A 123 -12.89 13.06 6.46
CA LEU A 123 -11.84 13.43 5.52
C LEU A 123 -10.48 13.54 6.23
N SER A 124 -10.39 14.29 7.32
CA SER A 124 -9.15 14.42 8.10
C SER A 124 -8.60 13.08 8.60
N ARG A 125 -9.47 12.14 9.01
CA ARG A 125 -9.02 10.85 9.57
C ARG A 125 -8.62 9.84 8.50
N TYR A 126 -9.39 9.73 7.42
CA TYR A 126 -9.26 8.63 6.45
C TYR A 126 -8.69 9.05 5.10
N TYR A 127 -8.62 10.35 4.85
CA TYR A 127 -8.09 10.96 3.62
C TYR A 127 -7.24 12.19 3.97
N PRO A 128 -6.26 12.09 4.91
CA PRO A 128 -5.44 13.23 5.30
C PRO A 128 -4.68 13.85 4.11
N GLU A 129 -4.52 13.11 3.01
CA GLU A 129 -3.93 13.61 1.78
C GLU A 129 -4.77 14.67 1.05
N VAL A 130 -6.09 14.74 1.28
CA VAL A 130 -6.96 15.75 0.66
C VAL A 130 -7.19 16.98 1.53
N THR A 131 -6.67 16.99 2.77
CA THR A 131 -6.75 18.14 3.67
C THR A 131 -5.48 19.00 3.55
N GLU A 132 -5.65 20.31 3.37
CA GLU A 132 -4.56 21.28 3.16
C GLU A 132 -4.02 21.84 4.50
N ASP A 133 -3.53 20.98 5.40
CA ASP A 133 -2.75 21.45 6.57
C ASP A 133 -1.24 21.37 6.25
N GLU A 134 -0.49 22.41 6.61
CA GLU A 134 0.96 22.52 6.37
C GLU A 134 1.74 21.39 7.06
N THR A 135 1.25 20.94 8.23
CA THR A 135 1.83 19.78 8.94
C THR A 135 1.64 18.47 8.16
N ASP A 136 0.53 18.31 7.45
CA ASP A 136 0.27 17.12 6.63
C ASP A 136 1.10 17.10 5.33
N LEU A 137 1.46 18.27 4.79
CA LEU A 137 2.44 18.40 3.69
C LEU A 137 3.84 17.91 4.09
N ILE A 138 4.26 18.20 5.32
CA ILE A 138 5.56 17.76 5.84
C ILE A 138 5.57 16.25 6.11
N ARG A 139 4.48 15.69 6.66
CA ARG A 139 4.29 14.23 6.79
C ARG A 139 4.34 13.52 5.43
N LYS A 140 3.71 14.07 4.39
CA LYS A 140 3.82 13.56 3.01
C LYS A 140 5.28 13.47 2.57
N ASN A 141 6.08 14.51 2.79
CA ASN A 141 7.51 14.50 2.44
C ASN A 141 8.33 13.48 3.26
N PHE A 142 7.88 13.12 4.46
CA PHE A 142 8.49 12.12 5.33
C PHE A 142 8.25 10.67 4.84
N ILE A 143 7.07 10.44 4.26
CA ILE A 143 6.57 9.12 3.85
C ILE A 143 6.85 8.85 2.37
N LEU A 144 7.02 9.89 1.53
CA LEU A 144 7.27 9.74 0.10
C LEU A 144 8.60 9.03 -0.18
N ARG A 145 8.54 7.70 -0.17
CA ARG A 145 9.33 6.86 -1.06
C ARG A 145 8.80 7.12 -2.47
N ASN A 146 9.30 8.20 -3.10
CA ASN A 146 9.25 8.41 -4.55
C ASN A 146 10.08 7.32 -5.25
N ARG A 147 9.75 6.05 -5.04
CA ARG A 147 10.12 5.02 -6.01
C ARG A 147 9.01 5.06 -7.05
N ASP A 148 9.25 5.90 -8.05
CA ASP A 148 8.73 5.69 -9.40
C ASP A 148 7.24 6.04 -9.62
N PHE A 149 6.88 7.32 -9.45
CA PHE A 149 6.04 7.96 -10.48
C PHE A 149 6.92 8.21 -11.72
N ASN A 150 7.35 7.13 -12.39
CA ASN A 150 7.85 7.04 -13.77
C ASN A 150 8.18 5.58 -14.11
#